data_AF-A0A914DLM9-F1
#
_entry.id   AF-A0A914DLM9-F1
#
_cell.length_a   1.000
_cell.length_b   1.000
_cell.length_c   1.000
_cell.angle_alpha   90.00
_cell.angle_beta   90.00
_cell.angle_gamma   90.00
#
_symmetry.space_group_name_H-M   'P 1'
#
loop_
_entity.id
_entity.type
_entity.pdbx_description
1 polymer ?
#
loop_
_entity_poly.entity_id
_entity_poly.type
_entity_poly.pdbx_seq_one_letter_code
_entity_poly.pdbx_strand_id
1 'polypeptide(L)'
;MITDMQLGIMANVLGVTIFILVIVYHYIMNDSLKGQRAFGHGYPPQSPTTSFNSLPRRDLRPTSGFSTPGSPSVYSKFSADKVGCLTSVRMTAGAKISRYFRRLVHIRQMDFEFAAWQMLYLLIHPQKVYRKFMYRKRTKDQWARDDPAFLVLLAATLALSSILFALVLKLSFGGFIAFFLWVIFVDCIGVGLVIATLLWTISNRYLRKVTDQDVEWGYCFDVHLNAFFPLLIMLHVILPLLFYGLIDYSGFFARLLGNTIWFIAVIYYVYITFLGYTALPILTKTHIFLYPITFLFIFYIATISSGWNISQTAMDFYHFRAMNVNR
;
A
#
# COMPACT_ATOMS: atom_id res chain seq x y z
N MET A 1 38.28 5.11 -32.13
CA MET A 1 37.11 5.71 -31.46
C MET A 1 36.09 4.60 -31.23
N ILE A 2 35.51 4.50 -30.03
CA ILE A 2 34.40 3.58 -29.76
C ILE A 2 33.14 4.21 -30.35
N THR A 3 32.34 3.45 -31.10
CA THR A 3 31.06 3.93 -31.63
C THR A 3 29.97 3.89 -30.55
N ASP A 4 28.99 4.79 -30.60
CA ASP A 4 27.91 4.84 -29.59
C ASP A 4 27.14 3.52 -29.46
N MET A 5 27.03 2.78 -30.56
CA MET A 5 26.44 1.43 -30.59
C MET A 5 27.28 0.41 -29.79
N GLN A 6 28.60 0.44 -29.91
CA GLN A 6 29.50 -0.40 -29.11
C GLN A 6 29.46 -0.02 -27.63
N LEU A 7 29.33 1.27 -27.31
CA LEU A 7 29.17 1.76 -25.94
C LEU A 7 27.85 1.29 -25.31
N GLY A 8 26.75 1.31 -26.08
CA GLY A 8 25.45 0.79 -25.65
C GLY A 8 25.45 -0.72 -25.40
N ILE A 9 26.09 -1.49 -26.28
CA ILE A 9 26.26 -2.95 -26.09
C ILE A 9 27.11 -3.24 -24.84
N MET A 10 28.23 -2.53 -24.67
CA MET A 10 29.08 -2.63 -23.47
C MET A 10 28.29 -2.34 -22.19
N ALA A 11 27.51 -1.24 -22.15
CA ALA A 11 26.70 -0.88 -20.99
C ALA A 11 25.64 -1.94 -20.64
N ASN A 12 24.97 -2.51 -21.65
CA ASN A 12 23.99 -3.59 -21.45
C ASN A 12 24.64 -4.87 -20.92
N VAL A 13 25.79 -5.29 -21.48
CA VAL A 13 26.55 -6.46 -21.00
C VAL A 13 27.03 -6.25 -19.56
N LEU A 14 27.53 -5.06 -19.23
CA LEU A 14 28.00 -4.71 -17.89
C LEU A 14 26.84 -4.71 -16.88
N GLY A 15 25.68 -4.17 -17.26
CA GLY A 15 24.45 -4.20 -16.45
C GLY A 15 23.94 -5.61 -16.16
N VAL A 16 23.88 -6.48 -17.19
CA VAL A 16 23.51 -7.90 -17.02
C VAL A 16 24.52 -8.65 -16.16
N THR A 17 25.81 -8.37 -16.33
CA THR A 17 26.88 -9.00 -15.52
C THR A 17 26.77 -8.61 -14.05
N ILE A 18 26.54 -7.33 -13.74
CA ILE A 18 26.31 -6.86 -12.36
C ILE A 18 25.04 -7.51 -11.77
N PHE A 19 23.96 -7.62 -12.55
CA PHE A 19 22.72 -8.24 -12.11
C PHE A 19 22.90 -9.72 -11.73
N ILE A 20 23.61 -10.50 -12.55
CA ILE A 20 23.96 -11.89 -12.25
C ILE A 20 24.84 -11.97 -11.00
N LEU A 21 25.83 -11.08 -10.86
CA LEU A 21 26.75 -11.06 -9.71
C LEU A 21 26.02 -10.77 -8.40
N VAL A 22 25.02 -9.86 -8.39
CA VAL A 22 24.16 -9.59 -7.23
C VAL A 22 23.28 -10.81 -6.87
N ILE A 23 22.75 -11.53 -7.86
CA ILE A 23 21.99 -12.77 -7.63
C ILE A 23 22.89 -13.85 -7.00
N VAL A 24 24.08 -14.05 -7.56
CA VAL A 24 25.07 -15.01 -7.04
C VAL A 24 25.51 -14.65 -5.62
N TYR A 25 25.78 -13.37 -5.34
CA TYR A 25 26.09 -12.90 -3.99
C TYR A 25 24.96 -13.20 -2.99
N HIS A 26 23.70 -12.94 -3.37
CA HIS A 26 22.55 -13.26 -2.52
C HIS A 26 22.37 -14.77 -2.31
N TYR A 27 22.65 -15.59 -3.32
CA TYR A 27 22.62 -17.05 -3.21
C TYR A 27 23.67 -17.56 -2.20
N ILE A 28 24.93 -17.14 -2.37
CA ILE A 28 26.05 -17.53 -1.49
C ILE A 28 25.81 -17.08 -0.04
N MET A 29 25.39 -15.82 0.16
CA MET A 29 25.09 -15.31 1.51
C MET A 29 23.95 -16.08 2.18
N ASN A 30 22.93 -16.50 1.42
CA ASN A 30 21.81 -17.27 1.95
C ASN A 30 22.21 -18.69 2.38
N ASP A 31 23.15 -19.35 1.68
CA ASP A 31 23.68 -20.65 2.09
C ASP A 31 24.62 -20.56 3.30
N SER A 32 25.48 -19.54 3.38
CA SER A 32 26.28 -19.27 4.60
C SER A 32 25.42 -19.10 5.85
N LEU A 33 24.26 -18.44 5.71
CA LEU A 33 23.29 -18.26 6.81
C LEU A 33 22.56 -19.56 7.20
N LYS A 34 22.44 -20.55 6.30
CA LYS A 34 21.95 -21.89 6.67
C LYS A 34 23.02 -22.67 7.42
N GLY A 35 24.28 -22.61 6.98
CA GLY A 35 25.41 -23.26 7.63
C GLY A 35 25.54 -22.88 9.11
N GLN A 36 25.44 -21.58 9.43
CA GLN A 36 25.50 -21.12 10.83
C GLN A 36 24.33 -21.59 11.69
N ARG A 37 23.13 -21.81 11.13
CA ARG A 37 21.97 -22.32 11.88
C ARG A 37 22.08 -23.81 12.23
N ALA A 38 22.84 -24.59 11.48
CA ALA A 38 23.04 -26.02 11.74
C ALA A 38 23.92 -26.28 12.98
N PHE A 39 24.82 -25.37 13.35
CA PHE A 39 25.77 -25.53 14.46
C PHE A 39 25.31 -24.89 15.79
N GLY A 40 24.11 -24.28 15.83
CA GLY A 40 23.69 -23.39 16.93
C GLY A 40 22.90 -24.01 18.10
N HIS A 41 22.60 -25.32 18.09
CA HIS A 41 21.72 -25.93 19.11
C HIS A 41 22.49 -26.76 20.15
N GLY A 42 23.00 -26.08 21.18
CA GLY A 42 23.35 -26.67 22.48
C GLY A 42 22.42 -26.13 23.57
N TYR A 43 21.60 -26.99 24.19
CA TYR A 43 20.75 -26.61 25.32
C TYR A 43 21.53 -26.69 26.64
N PRO A 44 21.46 -25.67 27.52
CA PRO A 44 21.89 -25.80 28.91
C PRO A 44 20.78 -26.45 29.78
N PRO A 45 21.13 -27.21 30.84
CA PRO A 45 20.16 -27.90 31.69
C PRO A 45 19.47 -26.96 32.69
N GLN A 46 18.22 -27.27 33.02
CA GLN A 46 17.45 -26.59 34.07
C GLN A 46 17.75 -27.18 35.45
N SER A 47 17.91 -26.34 36.47
CA SER A 47 18.06 -26.74 37.87
C SER A 47 16.71 -26.75 38.62
N PRO A 48 16.46 -27.67 39.58
CA PRO A 48 15.16 -27.76 40.27
C PRO A 48 15.02 -26.72 41.39
N THR A 49 13.81 -26.18 41.56
CA THR A 49 13.43 -25.31 42.67
C THR A 49 13.22 -26.07 43.99
N THR A 50 13.56 -25.41 45.09
CA THR A 50 13.54 -25.95 46.45
C THR A 50 12.16 -25.97 47.09
N SER A 51 11.86 -27.04 47.83
CA SER A 51 10.67 -27.17 48.69
C SER A 51 11.01 -26.92 50.15
N PHE A 52 10.31 -26.01 50.82
CA PHE A 52 10.34 -25.88 52.29
C PHE A 52 8.93 -25.71 52.85
N ASN A 53 8.52 -26.67 53.68
CA ASN A 53 7.36 -26.56 54.59
C ASN A 53 7.84 -26.09 55.96
N SER A 54 7.13 -25.16 56.63
CA SER A 54 6.83 -25.29 58.08
C SER A 54 5.97 -24.14 58.66
N LEU A 55 5.01 -24.57 59.49
CA LEU A 55 4.39 -23.89 60.65
C LEU A 55 3.27 -22.83 60.47
N PRO A 56 2.14 -22.96 61.22
CA PRO A 56 1.01 -22.01 61.22
C PRO A 56 0.86 -21.21 62.53
N ARG A 57 0.26 -20.01 62.48
CA ARG A 57 -0.53 -19.42 63.60
C ARG A 57 -1.26 -18.11 63.25
N ARG A 58 -2.59 -18.12 63.32
CA ARG A 58 -3.45 -17.44 64.34
C ARG A 58 -4.86 -17.17 63.84
N ASP A 59 -5.82 -17.39 64.73
CA ASP A 59 -7.23 -17.07 64.56
C ASP A 59 -7.51 -15.57 64.50
N LEU A 60 -8.57 -15.20 63.78
CA LEU A 60 -9.62 -14.26 64.21
C LEU A 60 -10.81 -14.32 63.22
N ARG A 61 -11.99 -14.67 63.74
CA ARG A 61 -13.34 -14.55 63.12
C ARG A 61 -14.06 -13.33 63.75
N PRO A 62 -15.30 -12.94 63.35
CA PRO A 62 -16.20 -13.44 62.29
C PRO A 62 -16.47 -12.33 61.22
N THR A 63 -17.51 -12.24 60.38
CA THR A 63 -18.77 -12.97 60.03
C THR A 63 -19.06 -12.62 58.54
N SER A 64 -20.05 -13.08 57.77
CA SER A 64 -21.21 -14.00 57.89
C SER A 64 -21.72 -14.35 56.48
N GLY A 65 -22.28 -15.55 56.27
CA GLY A 65 -23.27 -15.81 55.21
C GLY A 65 -23.08 -17.14 54.47
N PHE A 66 -23.83 -18.17 54.87
CA PHE A 66 -23.83 -19.48 54.19
C PHE A 66 -25.07 -19.60 53.29
N SER A 67 -24.90 -20.06 52.06
CA SER A 67 -26.02 -20.47 51.20
C SER A 67 -25.57 -21.66 50.33
N THR A 68 -26.30 -22.76 50.50
CA THR A 68 -26.06 -24.13 50.04
C THR A 68 -25.72 -24.33 48.56
N PRO A 69 -24.86 -25.32 48.23
CA PRO A 69 -24.68 -25.79 46.86
C PRO A 69 -25.74 -26.84 46.51
N GLY A 70 -26.59 -26.59 45.51
CA GLY A 70 -27.58 -27.58 45.06
C GLY A 70 -28.76 -27.02 44.26
N SER A 71 -28.51 -26.57 43.03
CA SER A 71 -29.56 -26.27 42.05
C SER A 71 -29.07 -26.60 40.63
N PRO A 72 -29.78 -27.44 39.85
CA PRO A 72 -29.46 -27.64 38.44
C PRO A 72 -29.70 -26.36 37.65
N SER A 73 -28.75 -25.97 36.79
CA SER A 73 -28.94 -24.84 35.88
C SER A 73 -29.95 -25.18 34.79
N VAL A 74 -31.16 -24.64 34.91
CA VAL A 74 -32.17 -24.68 33.84
C VAL A 74 -31.61 -24.01 32.60
N TYR A 75 -31.56 -24.73 31.49
CA TYR A 75 -31.09 -24.22 30.20
C TYR A 75 -32.15 -23.29 29.59
N SER A 76 -32.16 -22.02 30.00
CA SER A 76 -33.03 -21.01 29.41
C SER A 76 -32.58 -20.72 27.97
N LYS A 77 -33.33 -21.27 27.02
CA LYS A 77 -33.28 -20.82 25.63
C LYS A 77 -33.63 -19.32 25.58
N PHE A 78 -32.85 -18.59 24.79
CA PHE A 78 -33.19 -17.27 24.27
C PHE A 78 -33.29 -16.12 25.30
N SER A 79 -32.16 -15.45 25.55
CA SER A 79 -32.18 -14.01 25.85
C SER A 79 -30.94 -13.35 25.25
N ALA A 80 -31.15 -12.47 24.27
CA ALA A 80 -30.10 -11.80 23.52
C ALA A 80 -29.63 -10.51 24.24
N ASP A 81 -29.31 -10.60 25.53
CA ASP A 81 -28.86 -9.45 26.33
C ASP A 81 -27.76 -9.84 27.33
N LYS A 82 -26.51 -9.85 26.84
CA LYS A 82 -25.28 -9.66 27.64
C LYS A 82 -24.08 -9.40 26.72
N VAL A 83 -24.07 -8.23 26.09
CA VAL A 83 -22.89 -7.75 25.36
C VAL A 83 -21.81 -7.33 26.37
N GLY A 84 -20.87 -8.24 26.62
CA GLY A 84 -19.69 -7.94 27.42
C GLY A 84 -18.75 -6.96 26.70
N CYS A 85 -18.27 -5.95 27.44
CA CYS A 85 -17.46 -4.82 26.97
C CYS A 85 -16.13 -5.20 26.26
N LEU A 86 -15.71 -6.47 26.31
CA LEU A 86 -14.41 -6.95 25.81
C LEU A 86 -14.48 -8.10 24.79
N THR A 87 -15.66 -8.40 24.23
CA THR A 87 -15.73 -9.22 23.01
C THR A 87 -15.56 -8.33 21.79
N SER A 88 -14.36 -8.34 21.21
CA SER A 88 -14.13 -7.84 19.86
C SER A 88 -14.89 -8.72 18.86
N VAL A 89 -16.15 -8.36 18.59
CA VAL A 89 -16.93 -8.99 17.52
C VAL A 89 -16.15 -8.78 16.23
N ARG A 90 -15.46 -9.83 15.79
CA ARG A 90 -14.59 -9.85 14.61
C ARG A 90 -15.50 -9.74 13.39
N MET A 91 -15.92 -8.52 13.08
CA MET A 91 -16.94 -8.27 12.08
C MET A 91 -16.51 -8.86 10.73
N THR A 92 -17.38 -9.70 10.18
CA THR A 92 -17.24 -10.32 8.86
C THR A 92 -16.89 -9.25 7.82
N ALA A 93 -16.09 -9.61 6.80
CA ALA A 93 -15.68 -8.67 5.76
C ALA A 93 -16.88 -7.90 5.15
N GLY A 94 -17.99 -8.60 4.88
CA GLY A 94 -19.25 -7.97 4.43
C GLY A 94 -19.86 -6.96 5.43
N ALA A 95 -19.75 -7.18 6.73
CA ALA A 95 -20.21 -6.24 7.76
C ALA A 95 -19.27 -5.02 7.91
N LYS A 96 -17.96 -5.18 7.62
CA LYS A 96 -17.04 -4.05 7.49
C LYS A 96 -17.36 -3.21 6.24
N ILE A 97 -17.54 -3.87 5.10
CA ILE A 97 -17.89 -3.24 3.81
C ILE A 97 -19.25 -2.53 3.90
N SER A 98 -20.28 -3.18 4.42
CA SER A 98 -21.62 -2.60 4.61
C SER A 98 -21.59 -1.37 5.51
N ARG A 99 -20.83 -1.37 6.62
CA ARG A 99 -20.63 -0.17 7.44
C ARG A 99 -19.88 0.93 6.70
N TYR A 100 -18.90 0.59 5.86
CA TYR A 100 -18.15 1.55 5.05
C TYR A 100 -19.04 2.25 4.00
N PHE A 101 -19.84 1.48 3.24
CA PHE A 101 -20.83 2.02 2.32
C PHE A 101 -21.90 2.85 3.04
N ARG A 102 -22.37 2.44 4.23
CA ARG A 102 -23.33 3.24 5.02
C ARG A 102 -22.76 4.60 5.45
N ARG A 103 -21.44 4.68 5.70
CA ARG A 103 -20.72 5.93 5.99
C ARG A 103 -20.52 6.79 4.73
N LEU A 104 -20.25 6.20 3.56
CA LEU A 104 -20.16 6.93 2.28
C LEU A 104 -21.42 7.74 1.95
N VAL A 105 -22.60 7.26 2.33
CA VAL A 105 -23.89 7.97 2.13
C VAL A 105 -24.08 9.14 3.11
N HIS A 106 -23.39 9.16 4.25
CA HIS A 106 -23.55 10.19 5.29
C HIS A 106 -22.58 11.36 5.12
N ILE A 107 -22.71 12.09 4.00
CA ILE A 107 -21.83 13.19 3.57
C ILE A 107 -21.56 14.23 4.68
N ARG A 108 -22.55 14.57 5.51
CA ARG A 108 -22.41 15.56 6.59
C ARG A 108 -21.53 15.14 7.78
N GLN A 109 -21.13 13.87 7.87
CA GLN A 109 -20.29 13.33 8.96
C GLN A 109 -18.84 13.07 8.50
N MET A 110 -18.43 13.65 7.37
CA MET A 110 -17.15 13.38 6.72
C MET A 110 -16.16 14.55 6.95
N ASP A 111 -14.99 14.24 7.51
CA ASP A 111 -13.93 15.20 7.82
C ASP A 111 -13.17 15.67 6.57
N PHE A 112 -13.87 16.40 5.68
CA PHE A 112 -13.32 16.85 4.39
C PHE A 112 -12.07 17.73 4.53
N GLU A 113 -12.01 18.60 5.52
CA GLU A 113 -10.84 19.47 5.75
C GLU A 113 -9.57 18.63 6.03
N PHE A 114 -9.68 17.64 6.92
CA PHE A 114 -8.57 16.74 7.24
C PHE A 114 -8.14 15.92 6.01
N ALA A 115 -9.09 15.46 5.20
CA ALA A 115 -8.82 14.70 3.99
C ALA A 115 -8.18 15.57 2.89
N ALA A 116 -8.60 16.82 2.73
CA ALA A 116 -8.00 17.79 1.80
C ALA A 116 -6.55 18.12 2.20
N TRP A 117 -6.30 18.41 3.48
CA TRP A 117 -4.93 18.59 4.00
C TRP A 117 -4.07 17.34 3.82
N GLN A 118 -4.65 16.16 3.97
CA GLN A 118 -3.96 14.89 3.75
C GLN A 118 -3.56 14.73 2.28
N MET A 119 -4.44 15.04 1.33
CA MET A 119 -4.13 15.01 -0.11
C MET A 119 -3.06 16.04 -0.48
N LEU A 120 -3.16 17.29 0.00
CA LEU A 120 -2.14 18.31 -0.22
C LEU A 120 -0.77 17.90 0.35
N TYR A 121 -0.75 17.32 1.55
CA TYR A 121 0.50 16.81 2.13
C TYR A 121 1.02 15.57 1.41
N LEU A 122 0.20 14.74 0.74
CA LEU A 122 0.71 13.67 -0.12
C LEU A 122 1.50 14.22 -1.31
N LEU A 123 1.23 15.43 -1.80
CA LEU A 123 1.97 16.07 -2.89
C LEU A 123 3.25 16.78 -2.40
N ILE A 124 3.18 17.48 -1.27
CA ILE A 124 4.29 18.36 -0.82
C ILE A 124 5.18 17.67 0.23
N HIS A 125 4.58 17.02 1.23
CA HIS A 125 5.30 16.50 2.40
C HIS A 125 4.67 15.21 2.96
N PRO A 126 4.76 14.06 2.26
CA PRO A 126 4.03 12.84 2.61
C PRO A 126 4.41 12.27 3.99
N GLN A 127 5.59 12.62 4.51
CA GLN A 127 6.02 12.29 5.88
C GLN A 127 5.05 12.83 6.96
N LYS A 128 4.43 13.99 6.74
CA LYS A 128 3.44 14.56 7.67
C LYS A 128 2.16 13.70 7.73
N VAL A 129 1.79 13.05 6.63
CA VAL A 129 0.61 12.16 6.56
C VAL A 129 0.85 10.90 7.37
N TYR A 130 1.96 10.19 7.15
CA TYR A 130 2.22 8.93 7.85
C TYR A 130 2.45 9.08 9.37
N ARG A 131 2.89 10.25 9.82
CA ARG A 131 2.89 10.58 11.27
C ARG A 131 1.47 10.59 11.87
N LYS A 132 0.43 10.99 11.11
CA LYS A 132 -0.98 10.92 11.57
C LYS A 132 -1.47 9.48 11.72
N PHE A 133 -1.00 8.54 10.88
CA PHE A 133 -1.32 7.11 11.02
C PHE A 133 -0.77 6.53 12.34
N MET A 134 0.47 6.88 12.71
CA MET A 134 1.06 6.49 13.99
C MET A 134 0.22 6.98 15.19
N TYR A 135 -0.30 8.22 15.14
CA TYR A 135 -1.21 8.72 16.18
C TYR A 135 -2.56 8.00 16.20
N ARG A 136 -3.13 7.62 15.04
CA ARG A 136 -4.35 6.81 14.97
C ARG A 136 -4.16 5.43 15.59
N LYS A 137 -3.03 4.76 15.36
CA LYS A 137 -2.74 3.46 16.00
C LYS A 137 -2.74 3.58 17.53
N ARG A 138 -2.18 4.65 18.11
CA ARG A 138 -2.19 4.88 19.57
C ARG A 138 -3.57 5.16 20.17
N THR A 139 -4.54 5.61 19.38
CA THR A 139 -5.85 6.08 19.89
C THR A 139 -7.03 5.19 19.51
N LYS A 140 -6.93 4.42 18.41
CA LYS A 140 -8.00 3.56 17.88
C LYS A 140 -7.54 2.12 17.58
N ASP A 141 -6.28 1.80 17.90
CA ASP A 141 -5.62 0.50 17.69
C ASP A 141 -5.67 -0.10 16.26
N GLN A 142 -6.00 0.70 15.25
CA GLN A 142 -6.15 0.25 13.85
C GLN A 142 -5.32 1.07 12.86
N TRP A 143 -4.75 0.40 11.86
CA TRP A 143 -3.93 1.04 10.82
C TRP A 143 -4.74 1.51 9.62
N ALA A 144 -5.74 0.76 9.17
CA ALA A 144 -6.61 1.16 8.05
C ALA A 144 -7.39 2.46 8.32
N ARG A 145 -7.81 3.15 7.25
CA ARG A 145 -8.78 4.25 7.33
C ARG A 145 -10.19 3.72 7.55
N ASP A 146 -10.93 4.46 8.36
CA ASP A 146 -12.31 4.18 8.76
C ASP A 146 -13.28 5.27 8.24
N ASP A 147 -12.69 6.35 7.72
CA ASP A 147 -13.28 7.58 7.20
C ASP A 147 -13.40 7.52 5.67
N PRO A 148 -14.58 7.79 5.09
CA PRO A 148 -14.77 7.81 3.64
C PRO A 148 -14.30 9.10 2.95
N ALA A 149 -13.89 10.13 3.72
CA ALA A 149 -13.60 11.47 3.21
C ALA A 149 -12.49 11.49 2.15
N PHE A 150 -11.41 10.73 2.39
CA PHE A 150 -10.32 10.62 1.42
C PHE A 150 -10.75 9.94 0.11
N LEU A 151 -11.57 8.88 0.15
CA LEU A 151 -12.04 8.22 -1.07
C LEU A 151 -12.97 9.12 -1.88
N VAL A 152 -13.84 9.89 -1.23
CA VAL A 152 -14.75 10.81 -1.95
C VAL A 152 -13.97 11.93 -2.65
N LEU A 153 -12.96 12.52 -1.99
CA LEU A 153 -12.11 13.52 -2.64
C LEU A 153 -11.21 12.90 -3.73
N LEU A 154 -10.72 11.67 -3.56
CA LEU A 154 -10.00 10.95 -4.61
C LEU A 154 -10.89 10.67 -5.82
N ALA A 155 -12.13 10.22 -5.60
CA ALA A 155 -13.13 10.00 -6.66
C ALA A 155 -13.53 11.30 -7.37
N ALA A 156 -13.66 12.40 -6.64
CA ALA A 156 -13.87 13.73 -7.23
C ALA A 156 -12.67 14.16 -8.09
N THR A 157 -11.43 13.89 -7.64
CA THR A 157 -10.22 14.18 -8.43
C THR A 157 -10.15 13.32 -9.70
N LEU A 158 -10.50 12.03 -9.59
CA LEU A 158 -10.63 11.09 -10.73
C LEU A 158 -11.67 11.58 -11.76
N ALA A 159 -12.80 12.11 -11.32
CA ALA A 159 -13.81 12.69 -12.20
C ALA A 159 -13.28 13.95 -12.90
N LEU A 160 -12.67 14.88 -12.16
CA LEU A 160 -12.10 16.11 -12.70
C LEU A 160 -10.97 15.84 -13.71
N SER A 161 -10.07 14.89 -13.42
CA SER A 161 -9.00 14.50 -14.35
C SER A 161 -9.53 13.77 -15.58
N SER A 162 -10.62 13.00 -15.45
CA SER A 162 -11.29 12.37 -16.60
C SER A 162 -11.99 13.38 -17.51
N ILE A 163 -12.58 14.44 -16.95
CA ILE A 163 -13.12 15.56 -17.73
C ILE A 163 -12.00 16.26 -18.49
N LEU A 164 -10.87 16.56 -17.83
CA LEU A 164 -9.70 17.16 -18.46
C LEU A 164 -9.18 16.29 -19.61
N PHE A 165 -9.03 14.98 -19.41
CA PHE A 165 -8.63 14.04 -20.46
C PHE A 165 -9.59 14.03 -21.65
N ALA A 166 -10.90 14.06 -21.41
CA ALA A 166 -11.90 14.11 -22.47
C ALA A 166 -11.87 15.42 -23.27
N LEU A 167 -11.57 16.55 -22.62
CA LEU A 167 -11.36 17.84 -23.30
C LEU A 167 -10.09 17.84 -24.15
N VAL A 168 -8.97 17.31 -23.61
CA VAL A 168 -7.69 17.21 -24.31
C VAL A 168 -7.82 16.28 -25.53
N LEU A 169 -8.28 15.05 -25.34
CA LEU A 169 -8.43 14.05 -26.40
C LEU A 169 -9.69 14.22 -27.26
N LYS A 170 -10.50 15.28 -27.04
CA LYS A 170 -11.76 15.57 -27.75
C LYS A 170 -12.73 14.37 -27.83
N LEU A 171 -12.87 13.65 -26.72
CA LEU A 171 -13.67 12.42 -26.67
C LEU A 171 -15.18 12.71 -26.78
N SER A 172 -15.91 11.77 -27.39
CA SER A 172 -17.37 11.76 -27.33
C SER A 172 -17.88 11.48 -25.91
N PHE A 173 -19.15 11.79 -25.63
CA PHE A 173 -19.75 11.51 -24.31
C PHE A 173 -19.65 10.02 -23.93
N GLY A 174 -19.86 9.10 -24.89
CA GLY A 174 -19.69 7.66 -24.67
C GLY A 174 -18.24 7.29 -24.35
N GLY A 175 -17.27 7.88 -25.07
CA GLY A 175 -15.84 7.68 -24.83
C GLY A 175 -15.38 8.22 -23.47
N PHE A 176 -15.91 9.37 -23.05
CA PHE A 176 -15.69 9.91 -21.69
C PHE A 176 -16.19 8.94 -20.60
N ILE A 177 -17.42 8.40 -20.73
CA ILE A 177 -17.95 7.45 -19.75
C ILE A 177 -17.11 6.15 -19.74
N ALA A 178 -16.73 5.61 -20.90
CA ALA A 178 -15.88 4.43 -21.00
C ALA A 178 -14.50 4.65 -20.35
N PHE A 179 -13.87 5.81 -20.60
CA PHE A 179 -12.60 6.21 -19.99
C PHE A 179 -12.72 6.37 -18.47
N PHE A 180 -13.72 7.12 -18.00
CA PHE A 180 -13.96 7.34 -16.56
C PHE A 180 -14.17 6.03 -15.78
N LEU A 181 -14.96 5.11 -16.34
CA LEU A 181 -15.16 3.78 -15.75
C LEU A 181 -13.87 2.96 -15.77
N TRP A 182 -13.06 3.04 -16.83
CA TRP A 182 -11.77 2.36 -16.92
C TRP A 182 -10.80 2.83 -15.83
N VAL A 183 -10.58 4.15 -15.70
CA VAL A 183 -9.63 4.70 -14.73
C VAL A 183 -10.05 4.40 -13.29
N ILE A 184 -11.34 4.41 -12.98
CA ILE A 184 -11.83 4.00 -11.65
C ILE A 184 -11.67 2.50 -11.42
N PHE A 185 -12.30 1.65 -12.25
CA PHE A 185 -12.43 0.24 -11.92
C PHE A 185 -11.18 -0.58 -12.21
N VAL A 186 -10.41 -0.22 -13.24
CA VAL A 186 -9.20 -0.96 -13.62
C VAL A 186 -7.96 -0.31 -13.04
N ASP A 187 -7.70 0.96 -13.35
CA ASP A 187 -6.41 1.58 -13.02
C ASP A 187 -6.27 1.94 -11.53
N CYS A 188 -7.37 2.36 -10.88
CA CYS A 188 -7.40 2.63 -9.44
C CYS A 188 -7.74 1.37 -8.63
N ILE A 189 -8.94 0.79 -8.82
CA ILE A 189 -9.38 -0.36 -8.00
C ILE A 189 -8.66 -1.66 -8.40
N GLY A 190 -8.71 -2.06 -9.67
CA GLY A 190 -8.16 -3.34 -10.14
C GLY A 190 -6.66 -3.51 -9.86
N VAL A 191 -5.85 -2.57 -10.35
CA VAL A 191 -4.40 -2.54 -10.06
C VAL A 191 -4.14 -2.39 -8.56
N GLY A 192 -4.94 -1.59 -7.85
CA GLY A 192 -4.84 -1.41 -6.40
C GLY A 192 -5.05 -2.68 -5.60
N LEU A 193 -6.02 -3.52 -5.96
CA LEU A 193 -6.26 -4.83 -5.34
C LEU A 193 -5.07 -5.78 -5.54
N VAL A 194 -4.49 -5.80 -6.74
CA VAL A 194 -3.30 -6.61 -7.05
C VAL A 194 -2.10 -6.14 -6.23
N ILE A 195 -1.78 -4.85 -6.26
CA ILE A 195 -0.64 -4.29 -5.53
C ILE A 195 -0.81 -4.47 -4.02
N ALA A 196 -2.00 -4.18 -3.46
CA ALA A 196 -2.28 -4.36 -2.04
C ALA A 196 -2.06 -5.82 -1.61
N THR A 197 -2.52 -6.79 -2.41
CA THR A 197 -2.39 -8.22 -2.09
C THR A 197 -0.94 -8.70 -2.20
N LEU A 198 -0.18 -8.24 -3.20
CA LEU A 198 1.24 -8.54 -3.33
C LEU A 198 2.05 -7.97 -2.15
N LEU A 199 1.88 -6.69 -1.83
CA LEU A 199 2.61 -6.04 -0.74
C LEU A 199 2.22 -6.59 0.63
N TRP A 200 0.94 -6.91 0.84
CA TRP A 200 0.46 -7.61 2.05
C TRP A 200 1.14 -8.98 2.23
N THR A 201 1.20 -9.76 1.15
CA THR A 201 1.84 -11.09 1.14
C THR A 201 3.34 -10.98 1.43
N ILE A 202 4.04 -10.06 0.76
CA ILE A 202 5.48 -9.83 0.96
C ILE A 202 5.77 -9.38 2.40
N SER A 203 4.98 -8.44 2.92
CA SER A 203 5.17 -7.88 4.26
C SER A 203 5.03 -8.95 5.35
N ASN A 204 3.92 -9.70 5.33
CA ASN A 204 3.64 -10.70 6.34
C ASN A 204 4.53 -11.95 6.23
N ARG A 205 4.98 -12.31 5.01
CA ARG A 205 5.82 -13.50 4.79
C ARG A 205 7.32 -13.27 5.02
N TYR A 206 7.83 -12.06 4.75
CA TYR A 206 9.29 -11.82 4.73
C TYR A 206 9.79 -10.65 5.59
N LEU A 207 8.94 -9.66 5.92
CA LEU A 207 9.38 -8.41 6.59
C LEU A 207 8.93 -8.31 8.05
N ARG A 208 7.93 -9.09 8.46
CA ARG A 208 7.33 -9.06 9.81
C ARG A 208 8.33 -9.50 10.89
N LYS A 209 8.52 -8.66 11.91
CA LYS A 209 9.39 -8.90 13.07
C LYS A 209 8.69 -9.63 14.22
N VAL A 210 7.40 -9.35 14.42
CA VAL A 210 6.59 -9.83 15.55
C VAL A 210 5.53 -10.80 15.04
N THR A 211 5.39 -11.96 15.67
CA THR A 211 4.44 -13.01 15.24
C THR A 211 2.98 -12.66 15.52
N ASP A 212 2.74 -11.81 16.51
CA ASP A 212 1.43 -11.67 17.16
C ASP A 212 0.54 -10.62 16.48
N GLN A 213 1.10 -9.84 15.54
CA GLN A 213 0.36 -8.83 14.78
C GLN A 213 0.72 -8.86 13.29
N ASP A 214 -0.29 -9.09 12.47
CA ASP A 214 -0.21 -9.00 11.00
C ASP A 214 -0.38 -7.58 10.47
N VAL A 215 0.17 -7.33 9.29
CA VAL A 215 -0.20 -6.16 8.48
C VAL A 215 -1.63 -6.32 7.98
N GLU A 216 -2.47 -5.32 8.26
CA GLU A 216 -3.85 -5.25 7.79
C GLU A 216 -3.90 -5.09 6.26
N TRP A 217 -4.60 -5.96 5.53
CA TRP A 217 -4.77 -5.83 4.07
C TRP A 217 -5.40 -4.47 3.67
N GLY A 218 -6.36 -3.97 4.47
CA GLY A 218 -6.98 -2.66 4.27
C GLY A 218 -5.97 -1.50 4.40
N TYR A 219 -4.91 -1.66 5.19
CA TYR A 219 -3.81 -0.69 5.24
C TYR A 219 -2.94 -0.76 3.98
N CYS A 220 -2.66 -1.96 3.45
CA CYS A 220 -1.93 -2.12 2.19
C CYS A 220 -2.66 -1.45 1.01
N PHE A 221 -3.99 -1.55 0.96
CA PHE A 221 -4.82 -0.85 -0.02
C PHE A 221 -4.83 0.67 0.21
N ASP A 222 -4.92 1.13 1.46
CA ASP A 222 -4.87 2.56 1.79
C ASP A 222 -3.51 3.21 1.42
N VAL A 223 -2.40 2.47 1.59
CA VAL A 223 -1.06 2.88 1.11
C VAL A 223 -1.00 2.97 -0.41
N HIS A 224 -1.59 2.02 -1.14
CA HIS A 224 -1.70 2.11 -2.61
C HIS A 224 -2.46 3.39 -3.02
N LEU A 225 -3.62 3.68 -2.42
CA LEU A 225 -4.41 4.86 -2.76
C LEU A 225 -3.69 6.18 -2.43
N ASN A 226 -2.90 6.20 -1.34
CA ASN A 226 -2.03 7.33 -0.99
C ASN A 226 -0.92 7.56 -2.03
N ALA A 227 -0.33 6.49 -2.56
CA ALA A 227 0.69 6.56 -3.59
C ALA A 227 0.11 6.87 -4.99
N PHE A 228 -1.10 6.37 -5.26
CA PHE A 228 -1.83 6.60 -6.50
C PHE A 228 -2.24 8.06 -6.68
N PHE A 229 -2.64 8.77 -5.62
CA PHE A 229 -3.10 10.16 -5.75
C PHE A 229 -2.06 11.11 -6.38
N PRO A 230 -0.80 11.20 -5.93
CA PRO A 230 0.22 12.01 -6.61
C PRO A 230 0.57 11.53 -8.02
N LEU A 231 0.58 10.21 -8.25
CA LEU A 231 0.76 9.63 -9.59
C LEU A 231 -0.36 10.08 -10.55
N LEU A 232 -1.61 10.12 -10.06
CA LEU A 232 -2.76 10.65 -10.80
C LEU A 232 -2.60 12.14 -11.10
N ILE A 233 -2.14 12.97 -10.15
CA ILE A 233 -1.90 14.39 -10.43
C ILE A 233 -0.82 14.58 -11.51
N MET A 234 0.28 13.84 -11.43
CA MET A 234 1.35 13.90 -12.44
C MET A 234 0.89 13.43 -13.83
N LEU A 235 0.20 12.28 -13.90
CA LEU A 235 -0.10 11.61 -15.18
C LEU A 235 -1.48 11.94 -15.77
N HIS A 236 -2.45 12.38 -14.96
CA HIS A 236 -3.81 12.70 -15.42
C HIS A 236 -4.18 14.18 -15.26
N VAL A 237 -3.34 15.02 -14.65
CA VAL A 237 -3.53 16.47 -14.64
C VAL A 237 -2.39 17.19 -15.35
N ILE A 238 -1.14 16.94 -14.95
CA ILE A 238 0.02 17.65 -15.53
C ILE A 238 0.33 17.13 -16.93
N LEU A 239 0.44 15.82 -17.13
CA LEU A 239 0.80 15.24 -18.43
C LEU A 239 -0.15 15.66 -19.58
N PRO A 240 -1.50 15.61 -19.45
CA PRO A 240 -2.40 16.01 -20.53
C PRO A 240 -2.33 17.50 -20.86
N LEU A 241 -2.12 18.37 -19.86
CA LEU A 241 -1.96 19.82 -20.07
C LEU A 241 -0.68 20.16 -20.85
N LEU A 242 0.40 19.41 -20.63
CA LEU A 242 1.67 19.60 -21.34
C LEU A 242 1.74 18.86 -22.68
N PHE A 243 0.77 17.99 -22.99
CA PHE A 243 0.90 17.01 -24.07
C PHE A 243 1.10 17.66 -25.45
N TYR A 244 0.08 18.33 -25.98
CA TYR A 244 0.16 19.00 -27.28
C TYR A 244 1.12 20.19 -27.32
N GLY A 245 1.47 20.76 -26.16
CA GLY A 245 2.37 21.92 -26.08
C GLY A 245 3.87 21.56 -26.08
N LEU A 246 4.25 20.41 -25.51
CA LEU A 246 5.67 20.06 -25.31
C LEU A 246 6.03 18.58 -25.55
N ILE A 247 5.07 17.65 -25.60
CA ILE A 247 5.33 16.20 -25.56
C ILE A 247 4.93 15.50 -26.86
N ASP A 248 3.99 16.04 -27.63
CA ASP A 248 3.52 15.51 -28.91
C ASP A 248 4.44 15.86 -30.10
N TYR A 249 5.76 15.69 -29.89
CA TYR A 249 6.78 15.92 -30.92
C TYR A 249 7.75 14.74 -30.98
N SER A 250 8.33 14.49 -32.15
CA SER A 250 9.33 13.43 -32.38
C SER A 250 10.73 13.75 -31.83
N GLY A 251 10.96 14.99 -31.38
CA GLY A 251 12.26 15.48 -30.91
C GLY A 251 12.70 14.89 -29.56
N PHE A 252 14.02 14.84 -29.34
CA PHE A 252 14.62 14.31 -28.12
C PHE A 252 14.07 14.96 -26.83
N PHE A 253 13.89 16.29 -26.83
CA PHE A 253 13.38 17.02 -25.65
C PHE A 253 11.96 16.62 -25.24
N ALA A 254 11.06 16.38 -26.20
CA ALA A 254 9.70 15.94 -25.93
C ALA A 254 9.67 14.55 -25.29
N ARG A 255 10.51 13.63 -25.79
CA ARG A 255 10.70 12.29 -25.20
C ARG A 255 11.31 12.35 -23.81
N LEU A 256 12.37 13.16 -23.63
CA LEU A 256 13.04 13.35 -22.35
C LEU A 256 12.04 13.88 -21.31
N LEU A 257 11.29 14.93 -21.63
CA LEU A 257 10.29 15.53 -20.74
C LEU A 257 9.17 14.54 -20.41
N GLY A 258 8.57 13.91 -21.43
CA GLY A 258 7.49 12.93 -21.25
C GLY A 258 7.92 11.75 -20.36
N ASN A 259 9.04 11.11 -20.69
CA ASN A 259 9.56 9.99 -19.92
C ASN A 259 10.03 10.42 -18.51
N THR A 260 10.51 11.66 -18.33
CA THR A 260 10.85 12.21 -17.00
C THR A 260 9.61 12.36 -16.12
N ILE A 261 8.49 12.84 -16.66
CA ILE A 261 7.21 12.94 -15.92
C ILE A 261 6.76 11.57 -15.45
N TRP A 262 6.80 10.55 -16.32
CA TRP A 262 6.53 9.16 -15.95
C TRP A 262 7.48 8.63 -14.87
N PHE A 263 8.78 8.82 -15.05
CA PHE A 263 9.80 8.33 -14.12
C PHE A 263 9.65 8.95 -12.72
N ILE A 264 9.43 10.27 -12.63
CA ILE A 264 9.17 10.96 -11.36
C ILE A 264 7.87 10.46 -10.73
N ALA A 265 6.78 10.33 -11.50
CA ALA A 265 5.49 9.87 -10.98
C ALA A 265 5.58 8.46 -10.35
N VAL A 266 6.26 7.52 -11.02
CA VAL A 266 6.40 6.15 -10.52
C VAL A 266 7.41 6.06 -9.37
N ILE A 267 8.51 6.83 -9.39
CA ILE A 267 9.40 6.93 -8.21
C ILE A 267 8.63 7.45 -7.00
N TYR A 268 7.81 8.48 -7.17
CA TYR A 268 7.09 9.10 -6.07
C TYR A 268 6.02 8.15 -5.49
N TYR A 269 5.37 7.36 -6.35
CA TYR A 269 4.51 6.24 -5.95
C TYR A 269 5.27 5.21 -5.08
N VAL A 270 6.47 4.79 -5.52
CA VAL A 270 7.31 3.83 -4.78
C VAL A 270 7.78 4.42 -3.44
N TYR A 271 8.16 5.70 -3.42
CA TYR A 271 8.57 6.40 -2.19
C TYR A 271 7.44 6.52 -1.16
N ILE A 272 6.22 6.88 -1.58
CA ILE A 272 5.05 6.91 -0.69
C ILE A 272 4.69 5.51 -0.19
N THR A 273 4.86 4.49 -1.03
CA THR A 273 4.68 3.09 -0.63
C THR A 273 5.68 2.72 0.47
N PHE A 274 6.97 2.92 0.25
CA PHE A 274 8.04 2.70 1.25
C PHE A 274 7.77 3.42 2.58
N LEU A 275 7.34 4.67 2.50
CA LEU A 275 7.08 5.51 3.66
C LEU A 275 5.88 5.03 4.49
N GLY A 276 4.87 4.43 3.84
CA GLY A 276 3.78 3.73 4.51
C GLY A 276 4.28 2.53 5.30
N TYR A 277 4.92 1.56 4.65
CA TYR A 277 5.40 0.37 5.36
C TYR A 277 6.46 0.68 6.44
N THR A 278 7.23 1.75 6.28
CA THR A 278 8.19 2.20 7.32
C THR A 278 7.50 2.86 8.53
N ALA A 279 6.24 3.28 8.42
CA ALA A 279 5.44 3.72 9.56
C ALA A 279 4.94 2.56 10.43
N LEU A 280 5.07 1.31 9.99
CA LEU A 280 4.67 0.12 10.74
C LEU A 280 5.84 -0.40 11.61
N PRO A 281 5.80 -0.26 12.95
CA PRO A 281 6.87 -0.74 13.84
C PRO A 281 6.99 -2.28 13.91
N ILE A 282 6.00 -3.00 13.37
CA ILE A 282 5.98 -4.46 13.26
C ILE A 282 6.84 -5.00 12.10
N LEU A 283 7.31 -4.14 11.19
CA LEU A 283 8.12 -4.52 10.03
C LEU A 283 9.61 -4.20 10.24
N THR A 284 10.45 -4.98 9.55
CA THR A 284 11.90 -4.76 9.44
C THR A 284 12.33 -4.80 7.98
N LYS A 285 13.52 -4.26 7.67
CA LYS A 285 14.09 -4.22 6.32
C LYS A 285 13.16 -3.59 5.26
N THR A 286 12.38 -2.56 5.65
CA THR A 286 11.43 -1.89 4.75
C THR A 286 12.08 -1.21 3.54
N HIS A 287 13.40 -0.97 3.57
CA HIS A 287 14.17 -0.49 2.41
C HIS A 287 14.03 -1.37 1.16
N ILE A 288 13.62 -2.64 1.28
CA ILE A 288 13.32 -3.52 0.15
C ILE A 288 12.24 -2.91 -0.76
N PHE A 289 11.30 -2.12 -0.23
CA PHE A 289 10.30 -1.41 -1.04
C PHE A 289 10.88 -0.35 -1.98
N LEU A 290 12.15 0.06 -1.80
CA LEU A 290 12.83 1.02 -2.69
C LEU A 290 13.54 0.33 -3.87
N TYR A 291 13.75 -1.00 -3.82
CA TYR A 291 14.46 -1.73 -4.90
C TYR A 291 13.86 -1.57 -6.31
N PRO A 292 12.53 -1.41 -6.50
CA PRO A 292 11.96 -1.10 -7.81
C PRO A 292 12.54 0.17 -8.47
N ILE A 293 13.02 1.15 -7.71
CA ILE A 293 13.58 2.41 -8.24
C ILE A 293 14.79 2.14 -9.15
N THR A 294 15.64 1.17 -8.81
CA THR A 294 16.82 0.82 -9.63
C THR A 294 16.39 0.27 -10.99
N PHE A 295 15.39 -0.62 -11.02
CA PHE A 295 14.85 -1.16 -12.27
C PHE A 295 14.14 -0.09 -13.10
N LEU A 296 13.41 0.83 -12.45
CA LEU A 296 12.77 1.96 -13.10
C LEU A 296 13.77 2.93 -13.72
N PHE A 297 14.94 3.14 -13.09
CA PHE A 297 15.99 3.99 -13.66
C PHE A 297 16.61 3.36 -14.91
N ILE A 298 16.90 2.05 -14.88
CA ILE A 298 17.39 1.30 -16.05
C ILE A 298 16.34 1.36 -17.18
N PHE A 299 15.06 1.15 -16.87
CA PHE A 299 13.97 1.24 -17.84
C PHE A 299 13.83 2.65 -18.44
N TYR A 300 13.92 3.70 -17.62
CA TYR A 300 13.89 5.09 -18.06
C TYR A 300 15.03 5.40 -19.06
N ILE A 301 16.27 5.01 -18.75
CA ILE A 301 17.40 5.16 -19.69
C ILE A 301 17.13 4.38 -20.97
N ALA A 302 16.66 3.13 -20.88
CA ALA A 302 16.34 2.30 -22.05
C ALA A 302 15.25 2.94 -22.95
N THR A 303 14.22 3.56 -22.38
CA THR A 303 13.17 4.26 -23.16
C THR A 303 13.71 5.48 -23.90
N ILE A 304 14.64 6.23 -23.30
CA ILE A 304 15.30 7.37 -23.97
C ILE A 304 16.24 6.88 -25.08
N SER A 305 17.09 5.88 -24.80
CA SER A 305 18.05 5.34 -25.78
C SER A 305 17.38 4.64 -26.96
N SER A 306 16.24 4.00 -26.76
CA SER A 306 15.42 3.41 -27.85
C SER A 306 14.59 4.44 -28.63
N GLY A 307 14.56 5.71 -28.18
CA GLY A 307 13.75 6.76 -28.80
C GLY A 307 12.25 6.63 -28.55
N TRP A 308 11.82 5.83 -27.57
CA TRP A 308 10.41 5.59 -27.25
C TRP A 308 9.86 6.70 -26.32
N ASN A 309 8.76 7.34 -26.73
CA ASN A 309 7.99 8.27 -25.89
C ASN A 309 6.82 7.53 -25.23
N ILE A 310 6.93 7.25 -23.93
CA ILE A 310 5.88 6.53 -23.17
C ILE A 310 4.56 7.32 -23.20
N SER A 311 4.64 8.65 -23.14
CA SER A 311 3.47 9.54 -23.09
C SER A 311 2.65 9.53 -24.39
N GLN A 312 3.30 9.44 -25.55
CA GLN A 312 2.60 9.30 -26.84
C GLN A 312 1.86 7.96 -26.87
N THR A 313 2.55 6.84 -26.60
CA THR A 313 1.93 5.52 -26.56
C THR A 313 0.78 5.42 -25.56
N ALA A 314 0.88 6.09 -24.40
CA ALA A 314 -0.22 6.15 -23.43
C ALA A 314 -1.42 6.96 -23.95
N MET A 315 -1.20 8.13 -24.58
CA MET A 315 -2.28 8.92 -25.18
C MET A 315 -2.95 8.17 -26.33
N ASP A 316 -2.17 7.56 -27.22
CA ASP A 316 -2.68 6.75 -28.34
C ASP A 316 -3.54 5.59 -27.83
N PHE A 317 -3.11 4.90 -26.77
CA PHE A 317 -3.85 3.81 -26.15
C PHE A 317 -5.17 4.27 -25.54
N TYR A 318 -5.18 5.37 -24.78
CA TYR A 318 -6.42 5.92 -24.21
C TYR A 318 -7.37 6.44 -25.27
N HIS A 319 -6.86 7.14 -26.29
CA HIS A 319 -7.62 7.62 -27.42
C HIS A 319 -8.25 6.46 -28.21
N PHE A 320 -7.46 5.45 -28.59
CA PHE A 320 -7.94 4.25 -29.29
C PHE A 320 -9.07 3.54 -28.51
N ARG A 321 -8.86 3.31 -27.20
CA ARG A 321 -9.86 2.66 -26.35
C ARG A 321 -11.13 3.49 -26.16
N ALA A 322 -11.00 4.79 -25.91
CA ALA A 322 -12.15 5.65 -25.64
C ALA A 322 -12.95 5.98 -26.91
N MET A 323 -12.30 6.03 -28.07
CA MET A 323 -12.95 6.28 -29.35
C MET A 323 -13.84 5.12 -29.80
N ASN A 324 -13.50 3.87 -29.43
CA ASN A 324 -14.31 2.66 -29.65
C ASN A 324 -14.99 2.62 -31.04
N VAL A 325 -14.23 2.99 -32.09
CA VAL A 325 -14.74 3.04 -33.46
C VAL A 325 -14.99 1.61 -33.93
N ASN A 326 -16.26 1.21 -33.83
CA ASN A 326 -16.92 0.01 -34.33
C ASN A 326 -15.98 -1.08 -34.89
N ARG A 327 -15.86 -2.18 -34.14
CA ARG A 327 -15.95 -3.51 -34.73
C ARG A 327 -17.43 -3.91 -34.79
#